data_AF-A0A1X7PDB8-F1
#
_entry.id   AF-A0A1X7PDB8-F1
#
_cell.length_a   1.000
_cell.length_b   1.000
_cell.length_c   1.000
_cell.angle_alpha   90.00
_cell.angle_beta   90.00
_cell.angle_gamma   90.00
#
_symmetry.space_group_name_H-M   'P 1'
#
loop_
_entity.id
_entity.type
_entity.pdbx_description
1 polymer ?
#
loop_
_entity_poly.entity_id
_entity_poly.type
_entity_poly.pdbx_seq_one_letter_code
_entity_poly.pdbx_strand_id
1 'polypeptide(L)'
;MTLQLDPPRTCGRFRLAALCERRRAAQAWPGGVAGQCNKSPAAVLIAEGDRLRAVDLAGRPLDIATLEAACPGLVAAMTDPEAA
;
A
#
# COMPACT_ATOMS: atom_id res chain seq x y z
N MET A 1 -2.85 -11.51 -6.64
CA MET A 1 -2.97 -10.54 -5.53
C MET A 1 -2.46 -9.21 -6.04
N THR A 2 -3.06 -8.10 -5.62
CA THR A 2 -2.63 -6.77 -6.07
C THR A 2 -2.25 -5.96 -4.85
N LEU A 3 -1.02 -5.45 -4.82
CA LEU A 3 -0.61 -4.46 -3.83
C LEU A 3 -1.16 -3.11 -4.22
N GLN A 4 -1.62 -2.36 -3.23
CA GLN A 4 -2.10 -1.01 -3.40
C GLN A 4 -1.69 -0.16 -2.21
N LEU A 5 -1.12 1.00 -2.50
CA LEU A 5 -0.83 2.01 -1.51
C LEU A 5 -2.14 2.71 -1.11
N ASP A 6 -2.40 2.79 0.20
CA ASP A 6 -3.43 3.66 0.72
C ASP A 6 -3.04 5.14 0.57
N PRO A 7 -4.03 6.06 0.54
CA PRO A 7 -3.75 7.49 0.47
C PRO A 7 -2.76 7.90 1.58
N PRO A 8 -1.60 8.47 1.21
CA PRO A 8 -0.64 8.92 2.19
C PRO A 8 -1.22 10.00 3.10
N ARG A 9 -0.83 9.97 4.36
CA ARG A 9 -1.22 10.96 5.37
C ARG A 9 0.01 11.60 5.99
N THR A 10 -0.02 12.92 6.12
CA THR A 10 1.06 13.66 6.77
C THR A 10 0.76 13.83 8.26
N CYS A 11 1.74 13.53 9.11
CA CYS A 11 1.70 13.72 10.56
C CYS A 11 3.02 14.37 11.00
N GLY A 12 2.97 15.69 11.25
CA GLY A 12 4.18 16.48 11.49
C GLY A 12 5.12 16.43 10.29
N ARG A 13 6.39 16.05 10.53
CA ARG A 13 7.41 15.89 9.49
C ARG A 13 7.34 14.56 8.72
N PHE A 14 6.46 13.66 9.13
CA PHE A 14 6.35 12.33 8.55
C PHE A 14 5.18 12.25 7.58
N ARG A 15 5.37 11.54 6.47
CA ARG A 15 4.30 11.11 5.58
C ARG A 15 4.21 9.60 5.61
N LEU A 16 3.02 9.08 5.88
CA LEU A 16 2.77 7.69 6.22
C LEU A 16 1.74 7.09 5.26
N ALA A 17 1.95 5.87 4.82
CA ALA A 17 0.94 5.12 4.08
C ALA A 17 1.02 3.63 4.41
N ALA A 18 -0.11 2.94 4.36
CA ALA A 18 -0.14 1.49 4.41
C ALA A 18 -0.11 0.94 2.98
N LEU A 19 0.80 0.00 2.72
CA LEU A 19 0.74 -0.83 1.52
C LEU A 19 -0.10 -2.06 1.84
N CYS A 20 -1.19 -2.27 1.10
CA CYS A 20 -2.15 -3.33 1.38
C CYS A 20 -2.25 -4.30 0.22
N GLU A 21 -2.36 -5.58 0.54
CA GLU A 21 -2.83 -6.59 -0.38
C GLU A 21 -4.34 -6.48 -0.52
N ARG A 22 -4.82 -6.42 -1.77
CA ARG A 22 -6.25 -6.48 -2.08
C ARG A 22 -6.55 -7.79 -2.82
N ARG A 23 -7.58 -8.50 -2.34
CA ARG A 23 -8.13 -9.68 -2.99
C ARG A 23 -9.61 -9.46 -3.23
N ARG A 24 -10.04 -9.73 -4.47
CA ARG A 24 -11.44 -9.73 -4.88
C ARG A 24 -11.74 -11.10 -5.48
N ALA A 25 -12.84 -11.70 -5.08
CA ALA A 25 -13.35 -12.94 -5.63
C ALA A 25 -14.86 -12.78 -5.82
N ALA A 26 -15.39 -13.38 -6.88
CA ALA A 26 -16.82 -13.44 -7.13
C ALA A 26 -17.17 -14.83 -7.64
N GLN A 27 -18.33 -15.32 -7.25
CA GLN A 27 -18.89 -16.58 -7.71
C GLN A 27 -20.35 -16.36 -8.08
N ALA A 28 -20.74 -16.89 -9.24
CA ALA A 28 -22.11 -16.84 -9.72
C ALA A 28 -22.73 -18.25 -9.70
N TRP A 29 -24.03 -18.30 -9.44
CA TRP A 29 -24.87 -19.50 -9.50
C TRP A 29 -26.20 -19.17 -10.19
N PRO A 30 -26.97 -20.17 -10.64
CA PRO A 30 -28.36 -19.92 -11.07
C PRO A 30 -29.14 -19.23 -9.94
N GLY A 31 -29.57 -17.99 -10.17
CA GLY A 31 -30.34 -17.20 -9.21
C GLY A 31 -29.56 -16.24 -8.30
N GLY A 32 -28.23 -16.12 -8.42
CA GLY A 32 -27.49 -15.13 -7.61
C GLY A 32 -25.99 -15.04 -7.84
N VAL A 33 -25.39 -14.05 -7.19
CA VAL A 33 -23.94 -13.80 -7.18
C VAL A 33 -23.50 -13.53 -5.74
N ALA A 34 -22.39 -14.12 -5.32
CA ALA A 34 -21.67 -13.69 -4.12
C ALA A 34 -20.32 -13.08 -4.49
N GLY A 35 -19.90 -12.10 -3.70
CA GLY A 35 -18.59 -11.48 -3.78
C GLY A 35 -17.89 -11.49 -2.43
N GLN A 36 -16.56 -11.59 -2.46
CA GLN A 36 -15.70 -11.39 -1.31
C GLN A 36 -14.61 -10.38 -1.66
N CYS A 37 -14.44 -9.38 -0.80
CA CYS A 37 -13.41 -8.36 -0.92
C CYS A 37 -12.63 -8.28 0.39
N ASN A 38 -11.32 -8.55 0.34
CA ASN A 38 -10.44 -8.45 1.49
C ASN A 38 -9.34 -7.42 1.20
N LYS A 39 -8.98 -6.68 2.24
CA LYS A 39 -7.83 -5.77 2.26
C LYS A 39 -7.03 -6.05 3.52
N SER A 40 -5.77 -6.40 3.35
CA SER A 40 -4.87 -6.75 4.45
C SER A 40 -3.61 -5.90 4.36
N PRO A 41 -3.16 -5.25 5.45
CA PRO A 41 -1.93 -4.49 5.44
C PRO A 41 -0.74 -5.45 5.28
N ALA A 42 0.23 -5.08 4.45
CA ALA A 42 1.44 -5.86 4.20
C ALA A 42 2.70 -5.10 4.67
N ALA A 43 2.72 -3.78 4.48
CA ALA A 43 3.81 -2.92 4.91
C ALA A 43 3.32 -1.53 5.31
N VAL A 44 4.14 -0.81 6.07
CA VAL A 44 3.97 0.62 6.35
C VAL A 44 5.14 1.36 5.72
N LEU A 45 4.81 2.39 4.95
CA LEU A 45 5.77 3.31 4.36
C LEU A 45 5.83 4.59 5.18
N ILE A 46 7.06 5.06 5.39
CA ILE A 46 7.37 6.22 6.20
C ILE A 46 8.34 7.07 5.41
N ALA A 47 7.89 8.25 4.98
CA ALA A 47 8.73 9.28 4.41
C ALA A 47 9.00 10.38 5.45
N GLU A 48 10.25 10.86 5.48
CA GLU A 48 10.70 12.03 6.23
C GLU A 48 11.57 12.87 5.30
N GLY A 49 10.97 13.89 4.66
CA GLY A 49 11.62 14.63 3.58
C GLY A 49 11.90 13.74 2.37
N ASP A 50 13.17 13.65 1.97
CA ASP A 50 13.67 12.83 0.86
C ASP A 50 13.90 11.35 1.24
N ARG A 51 13.86 11.03 2.54
CA ARG A 51 14.11 9.68 3.03
C ARG A 51 12.82 8.87 3.06
N LEU A 52 12.81 7.76 2.33
CA LEU A 52 11.74 6.79 2.35
C LEU A 52 12.23 5.46 2.94
N ARG A 53 11.44 4.91 3.87
CA ARG A 53 11.64 3.56 4.41
C ARG A 53 10.32 2.80 4.44
N ALA A 54 10.41 1.48 4.32
CA ALA A 54 9.27 0.58 4.48
C ALA A 54 9.59 -0.46 5.54
N VAL A 55 8.57 -0.82 6.31
CA VAL A 55 8.65 -1.89 7.30
C VAL A 55 7.46 -2.83 7.14
N ASP A 56 7.67 -4.11 7.40
CA ASP A 56 6.57 -5.06 7.52
C ASP A 56 5.80 -4.86 8.85
N LEU A 57 4.76 -5.67 9.07
CA LEU A 57 3.95 -5.59 10.30
C LEU A 57 4.69 -5.98 11.58
N ALA A 58 5.86 -6.62 11.46
CA ALA A 58 6.73 -6.94 12.59
C ALA A 58 7.81 -5.85 12.80
N GLY A 59 7.80 -4.78 12.00
CA GLY A 59 8.78 -3.69 12.06
C GLY A 59 10.10 -4.02 11.36
N ARG A 60 10.19 -5.13 10.61
CA ARG A 60 11.41 -5.47 9.86
C ARG A 60 11.49 -4.63 8.60
N PRO A 61 12.69 -4.12 8.24
CA PRO A 61 12.86 -3.30 7.05
C PRO A 61 12.55 -4.11 5.78
N LEU A 62 11.91 -3.44 4.82
CA LEU A 62 11.63 -3.98 3.49
C LEU A 62 12.36 -3.16 2.43
N ASP A 63 12.79 -3.82 1.37
CA ASP A 63 13.43 -3.18 0.23
C ASP A 63 12.42 -2.38 -0.60
N ILE A 64 12.64 -1.08 -0.72
CA ILE A 64 11.78 -0.16 -1.46
C ILE A 64 11.77 -0.49 -2.96
N ALA A 65 12.90 -0.91 -3.54
CA ALA A 65 12.96 -1.21 -4.97
C ALA A 65 12.04 -2.39 -5.34
N THR A 66 12.03 -3.43 -4.50
CA THR A 66 11.11 -4.56 -4.62
C THR A 66 9.65 -4.13 -4.49
N LEU A 67 9.34 -3.25 -3.53
CA LEU A 67 7.96 -2.76 -3.34
C LEU A 67 7.50 -1.86 -4.50
N GLU A 68 8.38 -1.01 -5.03
CA GLU A 68 8.11 -0.18 -6.21
C GLU A 68 7.86 -1.02 -7.45
N ALA A 69 8.63 -2.09 -7.66
CA ALA A 69 8.38 -3.03 -8.75
C ALA A 69 7.01 -3.73 -8.62
N ALA A 70 6.57 -4.02 -7.39
CA ALA A 70 5.30 -4.69 -7.12
C ALA A 70 4.09 -3.72 -7.05
N CYS A 71 4.34 -2.43 -6.79
CA CYS A 71 3.36 -1.35 -6.73
C CYS A 71 3.97 -0.06 -7.31
N PRO A 72 4.00 0.09 -8.65
CA PRO A 72 4.63 1.24 -9.30
C PRO A 72 4.01 2.58 -8.92
N GLY A 73 4.84 3.62 -8.78
CA GLY A 73 4.44 4.98 -8.38
C GLY A 73 4.40 5.18 -6.87
N LEU A 74 4.79 4.18 -6.09
CA LEU A 74 4.77 4.22 -4.63
C LEU A 74 5.78 5.22 -4.07
N VAL A 75 6.99 5.29 -4.63
CA VAL A 75 8.00 6.29 -4.24
C VAL A 75 7.46 7.69 -4.50
N ALA A 76 6.98 7.96 -5.72
CA ALA A 76 6.45 9.26 -6.10
C ALA A 76 5.30 9.72 -5.18
N ALA A 77 4.32 8.85 -4.91
CA ALA A 77 3.20 9.17 -4.02
C ALA A 77 3.63 9.49 -2.57
N MET A 78 4.73 8.90 -2.11
CA MET A 78 5.27 9.09 -0.77
C MET A 78 6.20 10.29 -0.64
N THR A 79 6.91 10.67 -1.70
CA THR A 79 7.88 11.77 -1.67
C THR A 79 7.35 13.08 -2.26
N ASP A 80 6.31 13.03 -3.09
CA ASP A 80 5.67 14.20 -3.66
C ASP A 80 4.35 14.51 -2.92
N PRO A 81 4.30 15.60 -2.13
CA PRO A 81 3.09 16.00 -1.42
C PRO A 81 1.99 16.54 -2.35
N GLU A 82 2.29 16.92 -3.60
CA GLU A 82 1.34 17.46 -4.58
C GLU A 82 0.78 16.39 -5.54
N ALA A 83 1.34 15.18 -5.53
CA ALA A 83 0.91 14.07 -6.38
C ALA A 83 -0.37 13.33 -5.94
N ALA A 84 -1.07 13.83 -4.90
CA ALA A 84 -2.21 13.16 -4.26
C ALA A 84 -3.57 13.81 -4.59
#